data_AF-X1GS37-F1
#
_entry.id   AF-X1GS37-F1
#
_cell.length_a   1.000
_cell.length_b   1.000
_cell.length_c   1.000
_cell.angle_alpha   90.00
_cell.angle_beta   90.00
_cell.angle_gamma   90.00
#
_symmetry.space_group_name_H-M   'P 1'
#
loop_
_entity.id
_entity.type
_entity.pdbx_description
1 polymer ?
#
loop_
_entity_poly.entity_id
_entity_poly.type
_entity_poly.pdbx_seq_one_letter_code
_entity_poly.pdbx_strand_id
1 'polypeptide(L)' 'MRINSIEKEAMKKEVPEFSVGDTVDVYVKIEEADKERIQLFGGTVIARRGGGTREMFTVRRVVQGAGIERTFP' A
#
# COMPACT_ATOMS: atom_id res chain seq x y z
N MET A 1 -24.65 -1.74 19.03
CA MET A 1 -23.34 -1.25 18.57
C MET A 1 -23.00 -1.99 17.28
N ARG A 2 -23.24 -1.40 16.11
CA ARG A 2 -22.97 -2.02 14.79
C ARG A 2 -22.13 -1.04 13.99
N ILE A 3 -20.86 -1.35 13.80
CA ILE A 3 -19.86 -0.47 13.15
C ILE A 3 -19.35 -1.14 11.85
N ASN A 4 -20.21 -1.86 11.12
CA ASN A 4 -19.80 -2.69 9.98
C ASN A 4 -20.06 -2.05 8.60
N SER A 5 -20.57 -0.82 8.54
CA SER A 5 -21.01 -0.21 7.27
C SER A 5 -20.07 0.85 6.70
N ILE A 6 -19.05 1.28 7.45
CA ILE A 6 -18.16 2.39 7.05
C ILE A 6 -16.96 1.88 6.23
N GLU A 7 -16.60 0.59 6.33
CA GLU A 7 -15.42 0.02 5.68
C GLU A 7 -15.60 -0.24 4.17
N LYS A 8 -16.83 -0.21 3.63
CA LYS A 8 -17.08 -0.47 2.20
C LYS A 8 -16.97 0.76 1.30
N GLU A 9 -17.12 1.96 1.84
CA GLU A 9 -17.06 3.21 1.05
C GLU A 9 -15.61 3.71 0.87
N ALA A 10 -14.67 3.24 1.69
CA ALA A 10 -13.25 3.55 1.60
C ALA A 10 -12.44 2.59 0.70
N MET A 11 -13.05 1.51 0.19
CA MET A 11 -12.40 0.66 -0.81
C MET A 11 -12.41 1.40 -2.16
N LYS A 12 -11.31 2.12 -2.45
CA LYS A 12 -11.04 2.62 -3.80
C LYS A 12 -11.20 1.45 -4.78
N LYS A 13 -12.15 1.62 -5.71
CA LYS A 13 -12.74 0.64 -6.62
C LYS A 13 -11.76 -0.03 -7.62
N GLU A 14 -10.46 0.24 -7.49
CA GLU A 14 -9.45 0.01 -8.53
C GLU A 14 -8.09 -0.36 -7.93
N VAL A 15 -8.05 -1.10 -6.80
CA VAL A 15 -6.78 -1.73 -6.41
C VAL A 15 -6.51 -2.86 -7.42
N PRO A 16 -5.45 -2.79 -8.24
CA PRO A 16 -5.12 -3.87 -9.16
C PRO A 16 -4.88 -5.15 -8.37
N GLU A 17 -5.31 -6.28 -8.90
CA GLU A 17 -4.98 -7.58 -8.30
C GLU A 17 -3.47 -7.84 -8.47
N PHE A 18 -2.74 -7.91 -7.36
CA PHE A 18 -1.30 -8.25 -7.35
C PHE A 18 -1.02 -9.37 -6.34
N SER A 19 -0.02 -10.20 -6.60
CA SER A 19 0.34 -11.32 -5.73
C SER A 19 1.72 -11.13 -5.10
N VAL A 20 2.05 -11.99 -4.13
CA VAL A 20 3.41 -12.06 -3.59
C VAL A 20 4.35 -12.50 -4.71
N GLY A 21 5.41 -11.73 -4.94
CA GLY A 21 6.34 -11.90 -6.05
C GLY A 21 6.18 -10.87 -7.17
N ASP A 22 5.03 -10.19 -7.25
CA ASP A 22 4.84 -9.12 -8.23
C ASP A 22 5.63 -7.86 -7.87
N THR A 23 6.04 -7.11 -8.89
CA THR A 23 6.62 -5.78 -8.71
C THR A 23 5.52 -4.75 -8.81
N VAL A 24 5.38 -3.91 -7.78
CA VAL A 24 4.35 -2.89 -7.67
C VAL A 24 4.97 -1.52 -7.43
N ASP A 25 4.36 -0.50 -8.03
CA ASP A 25 4.68 0.90 -7.82
C ASP A 25 3.61 1.56 -6.94
N VAL A 26 3.96 1.79 -5.67
CA VAL A 26 3.05 2.38 -4.69
C VAL A 26 3.23 3.89 -4.64
N TYR A 27 2.21 4.64 -5.06
CA TYR A 27 2.20 6.10 -4.98
C TYR A 27 1.62 6.52 -3.63
N VAL A 28 2.47 7.01 -2.74
CA VAL A 28 2.06 7.51 -1.42
C VAL A 28 1.85 9.02 -1.54
N LYS A 29 0.60 9.47 -1.42
CA LYS A 29 0.30 10.88 -1.25
C LYS A 29 0.59 11.27 0.20
N ILE A 30 1.48 12.22 0.40
CA ILE A 30 1.82 12.79 1.71
C ILE A 30 1.36 14.25 1.66
N GLU A 31 0.42 14.61 2.53
CA GLU A 31 -0.15 15.95 2.63
C GLU A 31 0.37 16.57 3.93
N GLU A 32 1.36 17.46 3.82
CA GLU A 32 1.91 18.21 4.96
C GLU A 32 1.37 19.64 4.90
N ALA A 33 0.19 19.87 5.49
CA ALA A 33 -0.52 21.14 5.72
C ALA A 33 -0.67 22.08 4.49
N ASP A 34 0.44 22.58 3.95
CA ASP A 34 0.51 23.53 2.83
C ASP A 34 1.10 22.88 1.55
N LYS A 35 1.63 21.64 1.64
CA LYS A 35 2.33 20.99 0.54
C LYS A 35 1.90 19.53 0.35
N GLU A 36 1.46 19.24 -0.86
CA GLU A 36 1.16 17.89 -1.31
C GLU A 36 2.38 17.33 -2.05
N ARG A 37 2.90 16.19 -1.60
CA ARG A 37 3.97 15.47 -2.31
C ARG A 37 3.52 14.04 -2.59
N ILE A 38 3.82 13.56 -3.78
CA ILE A 38 3.62 12.15 -4.14
C ILE A 38 4.98 11.46 -4.06
N GLN A 39 5.10 10.48 -3.18
CA GLN A 39 6.29 9.65 -3.05
C GLN A 39 6.05 8.30 -3.72
N LEU A 40 6.83 8.02 -4.76
CA LEU A 40 6.82 6.72 -5.43
C LEU A 40 7.65 5.69 -4.64
N PHE A 41 7.04 4.55 -4.35
CA PHE A 41 7.71 3.40 -3.75
C PHE A 41 7.52 2.17 -4.64
N GLY A 42 8.44 1.98 -5.59
CA GLY A 42 8.50 0.79 -6.45
C GLY A 42 9.32 -0.33 -5.81
N GLY A 43 8.78 -1.55 -5.78
CA GLY A 43 9.47 -2.73 -5.28
C GLY A 43 8.67 -4.02 -5.45
N THR A 44 9.23 -5.12 -4.97
CA THR A 44 8.61 -6.45 -5.04
C THR A 44 7.77 -6.71 -3.81
N VAL A 45 6.55 -7.21 -3.99
CA VAL A 45 5.67 -7.64 -2.90
C VAL A 45 6.22 -8.92 -2.30
N ILE A 46 6.57 -8.89 -1.01
CA ILE A 46 7.13 -10.04 -0.29
C ILE A 46 6.12 -10.68 0.66
N ALA A 47 5.07 -9.95 1.03
CA ALA A 47 4.00 -10.46 1.87
C ALA A 47 2.70 -9.74 1.56
N ARG A 48 1.60 -10.46 1.64
CA ARG A 48 0.24 -9.94 1.59
C ARG A 48 -0.58 -10.70 2.64
N ARG A 49 -1.30 -9.98 3.50
CA ARG A 49 -2.04 -10.54 4.64
C ARG A 49 -3.32 -9.74 4.86
N GLY A 50 -4.41 -10.46 5.13
CA GLY A 50 -5.73 -9.86 5.35
C GLY A 50 -6.67 -10.12 4.17
N GLY A 51 -7.85 -9.51 4.22
CA GLY A 51 -8.85 -9.57 3.17
C GLY A 51 -9.86 -8.44 3.32
N GLY A 52 -10.35 -7.93 2.19
CA GLY A 52 -11.24 -6.76 2.16
C GLY A 52 -10.51 -5.45 2.45
N THR A 53 -11.08 -4.59 3.30
CA THR A 53 -10.58 -3.23 3.60
C THR A 53 -9.36 -3.19 4.53
N ARG A 54 -8.92 -4.34 5.07
CA ARG A 54 -7.79 -4.44 6.02
C ARG A 54 -6.63 -5.24 5.45
N GLU A 55 -6.52 -5.27 4.13
CA GLU A 55 -5.51 -6.04 3.46
C GLU A 55 -4.18 -5.30 3.47
N MET A 56 -3.24 -5.82 4.24
CA MET A 56 -1.90 -5.28 4.34
C MET A 56 -0.96 -6.00 3.37
N PHE A 57 -0.07 -5.27 2.73
CA PHE A 57 0.97 -5.83 1.89
C PHE A 57 2.32 -5.18 2.17
N THR A 58 3.39 -5.97 2.09
CA THR A 58 4.76 -5.52 2.31
C THR A 58 5.50 -5.53 0.99
N VAL A 59 6.04 -4.36 0.63
CA VAL A 59 6.84 -4.14 -0.56
C VAL A 59 8.29 -3.96 -0.14
N ARG A 60 9.19 -4.69 -0.78
CA ARG A 60 10.64 -4.62 -0.58
C ARG A 60 11.32 -4.06 -1.83
N ARG A 61 12.22 -3.10 -1.64
CA ARG A 61 13.09 -2.59 -2.71
C ARG A 61 14.53 -2.46 -2.23
N VAL A 62 15.49 -2.53 -3.14
CA VAL A 62 16.89 -2.23 -2.84
C VAL A 62 17.20 -0.84 -3.39
N VAL A 63 17.69 0.06 -2.54
CA VAL A 63 18.10 1.42 -2.92
C VAL A 63 19.51 1.65 -2.40
N GLN A 64 20.43 2.01 -3.30
CA GLN A 64 21.81 2.33 -2.95
C GLN A 64 22.51 1.24 -2.10
N GLY A 65 22.20 -0.04 -2.35
CA GLY A 65 22.76 -1.17 -1.61
C GLY A 65 22.07 -1.48 -0.28
N ALA A 66 21.11 -0.67 0.18
CA ALA A 66 20.30 -0.94 1.36
C ALA A 66 18.93 -1.52 0.96
N GLY A 67 18.50 -2.59 1.64
CA GLY A 67 17.15 -3.12 1.52
C GLY A 67 16.16 -2.27 2.32
N ILE A 68 15.14 -1.74 1.66
CA ILE A 68 14.06 -0.97 2.29
C ILE A 68 12.76 -1.75 2.13
N GLU A 69 12.08 -1.96 3.25
CA GLU A 69 10.79 -2.65 3.32
C GLU A 69 9.73 -1.70 3.85
N ARG A 70 8.58 -1.65 3.19
CA ARG A 70 7.42 -0.89 3.65
C ARG A 70 6.17 -1.74 3.62
N THR A 71 5.45 -1.72 4.74
CA THR A 71 4.12 -2.32 4.83
C THR A 71 3.07 -1.24 4.64
N PHE A 72 2.15 -1.49 3.73
CA PHE A 72 1.02 -0.63 3.41
C PHE A 72 -0.28 -1.33 3.85
N PRO A 73 -1.22 -0.60 4.46
CA PRO A 73 -2.56 -1.09 4.77
C PRO A 73 -3.55 -0.91 3.62
#